data_AF-A0A519VV95-F1
#
_entry.id   AF-A0A519VV95-F1
#
_cell.length_a   1.000
_cell.length_b   1.000
_cell.length_c   1.000
_cell.angle_alpha   90.00
_cell.angle_beta   90.00
_cell.angle_gamma   90.00
#
_symmetry.space_group_name_H-M   'P 1'
#
loop_
_entity.id
_entity.type
_entity.pdbx_description
1 polymer ?
#
loop_
_entity_poly.entity_id
_entity_poly.type
_entity_poly.pdbx_seq_one_letter_code
_entity_poly.pdbx_strand_id
1 'polypeptide(L)'
;MFLMKLSKDIFFEKPSRLERLYSVDFLRGIAALLVCLFHFTNGNSSFLDHGNWLKQIGSIGWTGVEIFFILSGFIIPHSLDRSNYHYKTFKHFMLKRLLRIEPPYLAAIFFVLAVNYLGTLSAYYRGE
;
A
#
# COMPACT_ATOMS: atom_id res chain seq x y z
N MET A 1 28.76 40.01 13.88
CA MET A 1 27.34 39.65 14.09
C MET A 1 26.57 39.42 12.78
N PHE A 2 26.78 40.21 11.73
CA PHE A 2 26.11 40.05 10.43
C PHE A 2 26.58 38.81 9.62
N LEU A 3 27.88 38.52 9.64
CA LEU A 3 28.48 37.37 8.92
C LEU A 3 28.08 35.99 9.48
N MET A 4 27.75 35.92 10.77
CA MET A 4 27.32 34.67 11.42
C MET A 4 25.85 34.34 11.16
N LYS A 5 25.07 35.31 10.67
CA LYS A 5 23.69 35.13 10.22
C LYS A 5 23.68 34.54 8.80
N LEU A 6 24.50 35.10 7.90
CA LEU A 6 24.65 34.63 6.51
C LEU A 6 25.07 33.16 6.41
N SER A 7 25.99 32.70 7.27
CA SER A 7 26.45 31.31 7.25
C SER A 7 25.38 30.31 7.71
N LYS A 8 24.45 30.71 8.58
CA LYS A 8 23.35 29.81 9.00
C LYS A 8 22.29 29.72 7.92
N ASP A 9 22.01 30.82 7.22
CA ASP A 9 21.01 30.84 6.14
C ASP A 9 21.47 30.03 4.90
N ILE A 10 22.78 29.94 4.65
CA ILE A 10 23.37 29.10 3.59
C ILE A 10 23.35 27.60 3.97
N PHE A 11 23.51 27.24 5.24
CA PHE A 11 23.51 25.84 5.71
C PHE A 11 22.12 25.32 6.10
N PHE A 12 21.15 26.20 6.34
CA PHE A 12 19.74 25.87 6.57
C PHE A 12 18.89 26.07 5.30
N GLU A 13 19.42 25.65 4.15
CA GLU A 13 18.55 25.33 3.02
C GLU A 13 17.76 24.07 3.41
N LYS A 14 16.59 24.33 4.04
CA LYS A 14 15.60 23.32 4.41
C LYS A 14 15.44 22.40 3.21
N PRO A 15 15.71 21.08 3.33
CA PRO A 15 15.50 20.18 2.20
C PRO A 15 14.07 20.44 1.74
N SER A 16 13.93 20.89 0.49
CA SER A 16 12.62 21.15 -0.10
C SER A 16 11.79 19.92 0.21
N ARG A 17 10.78 20.06 1.06
CA ARG A 17 9.90 18.94 1.40
C ARG A 17 9.40 18.47 0.06
N LEU A 18 9.86 17.30 -0.39
CA LEU A 18 9.40 16.66 -1.62
C LEU A 18 7.90 16.88 -1.66
N GLU A 19 7.42 17.64 -2.64
CA GLU A 19 6.00 17.95 -2.75
C GLU A 19 5.28 16.62 -2.86
N ARG A 20 4.70 16.21 -1.74
CA ARG A 20 4.04 14.93 -1.65
C ARG A 20 2.79 15.05 -2.50
N LEU A 21 2.68 14.20 -3.52
CA LEU A 21 1.52 14.17 -4.38
C LEU A 21 0.33 13.56 -3.64
N TYR A 22 -0.33 14.37 -2.82
CA TYR A 22 -1.48 13.97 -2.02
C TYR A 22 -2.60 13.35 -2.85
N SER A 23 -2.80 13.85 -4.09
CA SER A 23 -3.79 13.29 -5.02
C SER A 23 -3.50 11.84 -5.39
N VAL A 24 -2.23 11.47 -5.57
CA VAL A 24 -1.82 10.09 -5.87
C VAL A 24 -2.00 9.21 -4.66
N ASP A 25 -1.62 9.68 -3.47
CA ASP A 25 -1.85 8.94 -2.22
C ASP A 25 -3.35 8.71 -1.96
N PHE A 26 -4.21 9.70 -2.25
CA PHE A 26 -5.66 9.57 -2.15
C PHE A 26 -6.21 8.53 -3.14
N LEU A 27 -5.76 8.57 -4.40
CA LEU A 27 -6.19 7.61 -5.42
C LEU A 27 -5.75 6.18 -5.09
N ARG A 28 -4.57 6.01 -4.47
CA ARG A 28 -4.13 4.71 -3.93
C ARG A 28 -5.02 4.23 -2.79
N GLY A 29 -5.52 5.14 -1.95
CA GLY A 29 -6.51 4.83 -0.92
C GLY A 29 -7.82 4.32 -1.51
N ILE A 30 -8.34 5.01 -2.54
CA ILE A 30 -9.53 4.56 -3.28
C ILE A 30 -9.31 3.18 -3.90
N ALA A 31 -8.16 2.98 -4.56
CA ALA A 31 -7.80 1.71 -5.17
C ALA A 31 -7.78 0.57 -4.12
N ALA A 32 -7.20 0.80 -2.94
CA ALA A 32 -7.21 -0.18 -1.86
C ALA A 32 -8.62 -0.49 -1.34
N LEU A 33 -9.52 0.51 -1.26
CA LEU A 33 -10.91 0.30 -0.86
C LEU A 33 -11.69 -0.54 -1.88
N LEU A 34 -11.43 -0.34 -3.18
CA LEU A 34 -12.02 -1.17 -4.24
C LEU A 34 -11.59 -2.64 -4.11
N VAL A 35 -10.31 -2.90 -3.82
CA VAL A 35 -9.80 -4.26 -3.59
C VAL A 35 -10.43 -4.89 -2.35
N CYS A 36 -10.56 -4.14 -1.25
CA CYS A 36 -11.26 -4.61 -0.06
C CYS A 36 -12.72 -4.96 -0.40
N LEU A 37 -13.44 -4.08 -1.12
CA LEU A 37 -14.83 -4.33 -1.51
C LEU A 37 -14.97 -5.62 -2.34
N PHE A 38 -14.04 -5.85 -3.28
CA PHE A 38 -14.00 -7.10 -4.05
C PHE A 38 -13.82 -8.33 -3.14
N HIS A 39 -12.85 -8.30 -2.22
CA HIS A 39 -12.63 -9.43 -1.32
C HIS A 39 -13.81 -9.68 -0.37
N PHE A 40 -14.48 -8.63 0.11
CA PHE A 40 -15.66 -8.77 0.98
C PHE A 40 -16.88 -9.33 0.24
N THR A 41 -17.05 -9.01 -1.04
CA THR A 41 -18.25 -9.38 -1.80
C THR A 41 -18.08 -10.65 -2.64
N ASN A 42 -16.91 -10.83 -3.25
CA ASN A 42 -16.60 -11.90 -4.19
C ASN A 42 -15.53 -12.88 -3.67
N GLY A 43 -14.85 -12.57 -2.55
CA GLY A 43 -13.80 -13.42 -2.01
C GLY A 43 -14.31 -14.74 -1.42
N ASN A 44 -15.59 -14.83 -1.07
CA ASN A 44 -16.23 -16.07 -0.66
C ASN A 44 -17.67 -16.11 -1.19
N SER A 45 -17.93 -17.10 -2.06
CA SER A 45 -19.17 -17.27 -2.80
C SER A 45 -20.39 -17.55 -1.92
N SER A 46 -20.18 -17.93 -0.66
CA SER A 46 -21.25 -18.27 0.29
C SER A 46 -21.77 -17.07 1.09
N PHE A 47 -21.08 -15.92 1.08
CA PHE A 47 -21.52 -14.74 1.84
C PHE A 47 -22.60 -13.93 1.12
N LEU A 48 -22.53 -13.82 -0.21
CA LEU A 48 -23.49 -13.05 -1.02
C LEU A 48 -23.97 -13.87 -2.20
N ASP A 49 -25.30 -13.90 -2.34
CA ASP A 49 -25.95 -14.57 -3.46
C ASP A 49 -25.67 -13.87 -4.79
N HIS A 50 -25.70 -14.62 -5.89
CA HIS A 50 -25.31 -14.15 -7.22
C HIS A 50 -26.22 -13.03 -7.77
N GLY A 51 -27.47 -12.96 -7.30
CA GLY A 51 -28.40 -11.89 -7.65
C GLY A 51 -28.19 -10.57 -6.90
N ASN A 52 -27.26 -10.50 -5.94
CA ASN A 52 -27.08 -9.30 -5.13
C ASN A 52 -26.33 -8.20 -5.90
N TRP A 53 -26.94 -7.00 -5.98
CA TRP A 53 -26.36 -5.82 -6.62
C TRP A 53 -25.00 -5.42 -6.03
N LEU A 54 -24.79 -5.63 -4.72
CA LEU A 54 -23.49 -5.37 -4.07
C LEU A 54 -22.38 -6.27 -4.60
N LYS A 55 -22.69 -7.52 -4.93
CA LYS A 55 -21.75 -8.48 -5.51
C LYS A 55 -21.36 -8.09 -6.93
N GLN A 56 -22.32 -7.58 -7.70
CA GLN A 56 -22.08 -7.07 -9.05
C GLN A 56 -21.17 -5.83 -9.03
N ILE A 57 -21.45 -4.86 -8.15
CA ILE A 57 -20.59 -3.68 -8.00
C ILE A 57 -19.20 -4.08 -7.48
N GLY A 58 -19.15 -4.97 -6.50
CA GLY A 58 -17.91 -5.46 -5.91
C GLY A 58 -17.02 -6.21 -6.90
N SER A 59 -17.60 -6.85 -7.93
CA SER A 59 -16.83 -7.54 -8.98
C SER A 59 -15.85 -6.63 -9.73
N ILE A 60 -16.19 -5.35 -9.88
CA ILE A 60 -15.33 -4.34 -10.53
C ILE A 60 -14.16 -3.98 -9.62
N GLY A 61 -14.26 -4.23 -8.31
CA GLY A 61 -13.23 -3.88 -7.33
C GLY A 61 -11.87 -4.56 -7.55
N TRP A 62 -11.83 -5.67 -8.31
CA TRP A 62 -10.58 -6.28 -8.80
C TRP A 62 -9.67 -5.24 -9.48
N THR A 63 -10.26 -4.32 -10.27
CA THR A 63 -9.54 -3.25 -11.01
C THR A 63 -8.72 -2.31 -10.11
N GLY A 64 -9.02 -2.28 -8.80
CA GLY A 64 -8.24 -1.53 -7.82
C GLY A 64 -6.79 -1.99 -7.74
N VAL A 65 -6.50 -3.28 -8.00
CA VAL A 65 -5.13 -3.81 -7.99
C VAL A 65 -4.30 -3.18 -9.11
N GLU A 66 -4.84 -3.16 -10.34
CA GLU A 66 -4.18 -2.57 -11.50
C GLU A 66 -3.94 -1.07 -11.31
N ILE A 67 -4.94 -0.33 -10.81
CA ILE A 67 -4.81 1.10 -10.52
C ILE A 67 -3.70 1.34 -9.49
N PHE A 68 -3.66 0.54 -8.42
CA PHE A 68 -2.63 0.67 -7.39
C PHE A 68 -1.22 0.43 -7.94
N PHE A 69 -1.06 -0.55 -8.84
CA PHE A 69 0.21 -0.83 -9.49
C PHE A 69 0.63 0.27 -10.46
N ILE A 70 -0.28 0.78 -11.28
CA ILE A 70 -0.02 1.89 -12.20
C ILE A 70 0.42 3.14 -11.43
N LEU A 71 -0.29 3.51 -10.35
CA LEU A 71 0.07 4.65 -9.51
C LEU A 71 1.42 4.45 -8.81
N SER A 72 1.70 3.23 -8.37
CA SER A 72 3.01 2.88 -7.79
C SER A 72 4.11 3.00 -8.82
N GLY A 73 3.87 2.57 -10.07
CA GLY A 73 4.80 2.69 -11.19
C GLY A 73 5.07 4.14 -11.60
N PHE A 74 4.11 5.03 -11.42
CA PHE A 74 4.27 6.47 -11.67
C PHE A 74 5.06 7.18 -10.55
N ILE A 75 4.72 6.94 -9.28
CA ILE A 75 5.30 7.69 -8.15
C ILE A 75 6.76 7.31 -7.86
N ILE A 76 7.17 6.08 -8.17
CA ILE A 76 8.56 5.61 -7.96
C ILE A 76 9.55 6.45 -8.77
N PRO A 77 9.52 6.47 -10.12
CA PRO A 77 10.46 7.26 -10.91
C PRO A 77 10.32 8.75 -10.63
N HIS A 78 9.10 9.26 -10.41
CA HIS A 78 8.88 10.66 -10.05
C HIS A 78 9.58 11.05 -8.73
N SER A 79 9.53 10.18 -7.72
CA SER A 79 10.24 10.39 -6.46
C SER A 79 11.75 10.26 -6.59
N LEU A 80 12.23 9.45 -7.54
CA LEU A 80 13.66 9.30 -7.81
C LEU A 80 14.21 10.56 -8.50
N ASP A 81 13.55 11.02 -9.56
CA ASP A 81 13.93 12.21 -10.35
C ASP A 81 14.07 13.47 -9.48
N ARG A 82 13.08 13.73 -8.62
CA ARG A 82 13.08 14.87 -7.68
C ARG A 82 14.12 14.79 -6.56
N SER A 83 14.70 13.61 -6.30
CA SER A 83 15.62 13.38 -5.17
C SER A 83 17.10 13.59 -5.48
N ASN A 84 17.44 14.10 -6.68
CA ASN A 84 18.82 14.24 -7.16
C ASN A 84 19.57 12.90 -7.10
N TYR A 85 19.00 11.93 -7.82
CA TYR A 85 19.28 10.51 -7.67
C TYR A 85 20.74 10.12 -7.94
N HIS A 86 21.32 9.39 -6.99
CA HIS A 86 22.63 8.74 -7.13
C HIS A 86 22.45 7.22 -6.98
N TYR A 87 23.10 6.41 -7.81
CA TYR A 87 22.97 4.94 -7.84
C TYR A 87 23.18 4.26 -6.47
N LYS A 88 23.96 4.88 -5.57
CA LYS A 88 24.18 4.40 -4.19
C LYS A 88 22.92 4.47 -3.30
N THR A 89 21.96 5.34 -3.61
CA THR A 89 20.74 5.57 -2.81
C THR A 89 19.61 4.59 -3.15
N PHE A 90 19.71 3.85 -4.26
CA PHE A 90 18.71 2.84 -4.68
C PHE A 90 18.47 1.77 -3.61
N LYS A 91 19.56 1.21 -3.05
CA LYS A 91 19.47 0.19 -2.00
C LYS A 91 18.73 0.72 -0.77
N HIS A 92 18.97 1.99 -0.43
CA HIS A 92 18.34 2.63 0.72
C HIS A 92 16.84 2.88 0.48
N PHE A 93 16.45 3.25 -0.75
CA PHE A 93 15.05 3.37 -1.16
C PHE A 93 14.32 2.03 -1.15
N MET A 94 14.93 0.99 -1.73
CA MET A 94 14.38 -0.37 -1.74
C MET A 94 14.23 -0.93 -0.34
N LEU A 95 15.22 -0.74 0.53
CA LEU A 95 15.16 -1.21 1.92
C LEU A 95 14.02 -0.55 2.71
N LYS A 96 13.83 0.77 2.57
CA LYS A 96 12.69 1.48 3.19
C LYS A 96 11.34 0.96 2.70
N ARG A 97 11.25 0.60 1.42
CA ARG A 97 10.02 0.03 0.83
C ARG A 97 9.79 -1.39 1.34
N LEU A 98 10.83 -2.21 1.40
CA LEU A 98 10.76 -3.59 1.86
C LEU A 98 10.34 -3.65 3.34
N LEU A 99 10.98 -2.85 4.20
CA LEU A 99 10.63 -2.74 5.62
C LEU A 99 9.22 -2.21 5.88
N ARG A 100 8.56 -1.60 4.88
CA ARG A 100 7.18 -1.13 5.00
C ARG A 100 6.15 -2.16 4.51
N ILE A 101 6.50 -3.03 3.56
CA ILE A 101 5.60 -4.01 2.94
C ILE A 101 5.75 -5.40 3.57
N GLU A 102 6.97 -5.82 3.94
CA GLU A 102 7.25 -7.12 4.55
C GLU A 102 6.51 -7.33 5.89
N PRO A 103 6.52 -6.39 6.86
CA PRO A 103 5.86 -6.63 8.14
C PRO A 103 4.35 -6.92 8.03
N PRO A 104 3.55 -6.12 7.30
CA PRO A 104 2.13 -6.43 7.14
C PRO A 104 1.88 -7.71 6.32
N TYR A 105 2.77 -8.07 5.38
CA TYR A 105 2.67 -9.32 4.63
C TYR A 105 2.88 -10.54 5.53
N LEU A 106 3.97 -10.57 6.31
CA LEU A 106 4.24 -11.65 7.25
C LEU A 106 3.18 -11.74 8.35
N ALA A 107 2.71 -10.59 8.85
CA ALA A 107 1.62 -10.54 9.82
C ALA A 107 0.31 -11.12 9.26
N ALA A 108 -0.03 -10.81 7.99
CA ALA A 108 -1.20 -11.36 7.33
C ALA A 108 -1.10 -12.88 7.14
N ILE A 109 0.07 -13.39 6.72
CA ILE A 109 0.30 -14.85 6.62
C ILE A 109 0.12 -15.51 7.98
N PHE A 110 0.79 -14.99 9.01
CA PHE A 110 0.70 -15.55 10.35
C PHE A 110 -0.75 -15.54 10.86
N PHE A 111 -1.47 -14.44 10.63
CA PHE A 111 -2.87 -14.31 11.02
C PHE A 111 -3.76 -15.36 10.32
N VAL A 112 -3.62 -15.52 9.00
CA VAL A 112 -4.40 -16.52 8.24
C VAL A 112 -4.08 -17.94 8.71
N LEU A 113 -2.80 -18.26 8.91
CA LEU A 113 -2.38 -19.57 9.42
C LEU A 113 -2.91 -19.83 10.84
N ALA A 114 -2.84 -18.83 11.72
CA ALA A 114 -3.35 -18.94 13.08
C ALA A 114 -4.87 -19.13 13.09
N VAL A 115 -5.63 -18.35 12.31
CA VAL A 115 -7.09 -18.50 12.18
C VAL A 115 -7.44 -19.88 11.62
N ASN A 116 -6.73 -20.36 10.60
CA ASN A 116 -6.97 -21.68 10.03
C ASN A 116 -6.68 -22.80 11.03
N TYR A 117 -5.53 -22.75 11.71
CA TYR A 117 -5.14 -23.72 12.73
C TYR A 117 -6.12 -23.75 13.91
N LEU A 118 -6.53 -22.59 14.44
CA LEU A 118 -7.55 -22.49 15.48
C LEU A 118 -8.92 -22.99 14.98
N GLY A 119 -9.25 -22.73 13.72
CA GLY A 119 -10.45 -23.25 13.07
C GLY A 119 -10.46 -24.79 13.05
N THR A 120 -9.34 -25.43 12.71
CA THR A 120 -9.22 -26.90 12.71
C THR A 120 -9.34 -27.53 14.10
N LEU A 121 -9.02 -26.79 15.17
CA LEU A 121 -9.18 -27.24 16.56
C LEU A 121 -10.62 -27.05 17.08
N SER A 122 -11.44 -26.23 16.42
CA SER A 122 -12.84 -26.04 16.81
C SER A 122 -13.70 -27.22 16.33
N ALA A 123 -14.55 -27.75 17.21
CA ALA A 123 -15.35 -28.96 16.98
C ALA A 123 -16.40 -28.87 15.85
N TYR A 124 -16.47 -27.75 15.13
CA TYR A 124 -17.37 -27.52 13.99
C TYR A 124 -16.69 -27.75 12.62
N TYR A 125 -15.41 -28.15 12.60
CA TYR A 125 -14.67 -28.40 11.36
C TYR A 125 -15.15 -29.72 10.70
N ARG A 126 -16.16 -29.61 9.82
CA ARG A 126 -16.41 -30.63 8.79
C ARG A 126 -15.42 -30.35 7.67
N GLY A 127 -14.37 -31.17 7.58
CA GLY A 127 -13.50 -31.18 6.42
C GLY A 127 -14.32 -31.59 5.20
N GLU A 128 -14.44 -30.66 4.26
CA GLU A 128 -14.84 -30.93 2.87
C GLU A 128 -13.55 -30.92 2.04
#